data_AF-A0A660LYA0-F1
#
_entry.id   AF-A0A660LYA0-F1
#
_cell.length_a   1.000
_cell.length_b   1.000
_cell.length_c   1.000
_cell.angle_alpha   90.00
_cell.angle_beta   90.00
_cell.angle_gamma   90.00
#
_symmetry.space_group_name_H-M   'P 1'
#
loop_
_entity.id
_entity.type
_entity.pdbx_description
1 polymer ?
#
loop_
_entity_poly.entity_id
_entity_poly.type
_entity_poly.pdbx_seq_one_letter_code
_entity_poly.pdbx_strand_id
1 'polypeptide(L)' 'QMPLHDEVVYFGKKAVFWGKYTEKEFLRTSYHKLLMKEKFYPLITVRNGRTFDMLGKMLG' A
#
# COMPACT_ATOMS: atom_id res chain seq x y z
N GLN A 1 -15.24 -6.95 -4.95
CA GLN A 1 -13.95 -7.17 -5.63
C GLN A 1 -13.37 -5.79 -5.91
N MET A 2 -12.21 -5.42 -5.36
CA MET A 2 -11.59 -4.12 -5.67
C MET A 2 -11.02 -4.18 -7.09
N PRO A 3 -11.42 -3.30 -8.02
CA PRO A 3 -10.88 -3.30 -9.37
C PRO A 3 -9.46 -2.74 -9.34
N LEU A 4 -8.48 -3.63 -9.18
CA LEU A 4 -7.07 -3.30 -9.34
C LEU A 4 -6.87 -2.83 -10.78
N HIS A 5 -6.45 -1.56 -10.95
CA HIS A 5 -6.05 -1.02 -12.26
C HIS A 5 -4.54 -1.29 -12.43
N ASP A 6 -3.73 -0.27 -12.72
CA ASP A 6 -2.25 -0.31 -12.74
C ASP A 6 -1.63 -0.38 -11.34
N GLU A 7 -2.17 -1.25 -10.49
CA GLU A 7 -1.68 -1.48 -9.14
C GLU A 7 -1.57 -2.97 -8.85
N VAL A 8 -0.46 -3.35 -8.22
CA VAL A 8 -0.19 -4.71 -7.78
C VAL A 8 -0.27 -4.77 -6.26
N VAL A 9 -1.04 -5.72 -5.75
CA VAL A 9 -1.17 -5.96 -4.31
C VAL A 9 -0.65 -7.35 -4.00
N TYR A 10 0.27 -7.44 -3.06
CA TYR A 10 0.79 -8.69 -2.54
C TYR A 10 0.53 -8.77 -1.04
N PHE A 11 -0.24 -9.78 -0.64
CA PHE A 11 -0.56 -10.05 0.75
C PHE A 11 0.56 -10.89 1.38
N GLY A 12 1.46 -10.23 2.10
CA GLY A 12 2.46 -10.91 2.92
C GLY A 12 1.90 -11.36 4.26
N LYS A 13 2.71 -12.09 5.03
CA LYS A 13 2.31 -12.66 6.34
C LYS A 13 2.11 -11.61 7.44
N LYS A 14 2.85 -10.50 7.37
CA LYS A 14 2.82 -9.41 8.37
C LYS A 14 2.54 -8.03 7.77
N ALA A 15 2.58 -7.91 6.45
CA ALA A 15 2.44 -6.64 5.75
C ALA A 15 1.80 -6.88 4.37
N VAL A 16 1.03 -5.90 3.90
CA VAL A 16 0.50 -5.86 2.55
C VAL A 16 1.38 -4.92 1.72
N PHE A 17 1.94 -5.44 0.64
CA PHE A 17 2.74 -4.66 -0.29
C PHE A 17 1.84 -4.18 -1.41
N TRP A 18 1.80 -2.87 -1.60
CA TRP A 18 1.01 -2.24 -2.64
C TRP A 18 1.92 -1.44 -3.56
N GLY A 19 2.19 -2.01 -4.73
CA GLY A 19 2.98 -1.38 -5.79
C GLY A 19 2.07 -0.65 -6.76
N LYS A 20 2.49 0.53 -7.21
CA LYS A 20 1.86 1.28 -8.28
C LYS A 20 2.87 1.42 -9.41
N TYR A 21 2.46 1.12 -10.64
CA TYR A 21 3.40 1.16 -11.77
C TYR A 21 3.68 2.58 -12.25
N THR A 22 2.67 3.46 -12.21
CA THR A 22 2.76 4.80 -12.80
C THR A 22 2.17 5.85 -11.87
N GLU A 23 2.93 6.93 -11.58
CA GLU A 23 2.43 8.05 -10.75
C GLU A 23 1.24 8.78 -11.39
N LYS A 24 1.17 8.83 -12.73
CA LYS A 24 0.06 9.46 -13.46
C LYS A 24 -1.31 8.83 -13.14
N GLU A 25 -1.32 7.55 -12.80
CA GLU A 25 -2.55 6.82 -12.46
C GLU A 25 -2.83 6.79 -10.95
N PHE A 26 -1.95 7.37 -10.13
CA PHE A 26 -2.06 7.35 -8.67
C PHE A 26 -3.42 7.85 -8.18
N LEU A 27 -3.93 8.95 -8.75
CA LEU A 27 -5.23 9.53 -8.37
C LEU A 27 -6.41 8.64 -8.77
N ARG A 28 -6.23 7.75 -9.75
CA ARG A 28 -7.27 6.82 -10.22
C ARG A 28 -7.25 5.48 -9.51
N THR A 29 -6.12 5.10 -8.90
CA THR A 29 -5.94 3.82 -8.21
C THR A 29 -6.92 3.60 -7.05
N SER A 30 -7.28 2.33 -6.83
CA SER A 30 -8.10 1.90 -5.69
C SER A 30 -7.43 2.25 -4.37
N TYR A 31 -6.10 2.20 -4.31
CA TYR A 31 -5.35 2.69 -3.16
C TYR A 31 -5.70 4.13 -2.77
N HIS A 32 -5.82 5.05 -3.74
CA HIS A 32 -6.08 6.45 -3.39
C HIS A 32 -7.56 6.70 -3.09
N LYS A 33 -8.47 6.09 -3.87
CA LYS A 33 -9.91 6.37 -3.78
C LYS A 33 -10.64 5.59 -2.69
N LEU A 34 -10.25 4.33 -2.48
CA LEU A 34 -10.99 3.40 -1.62
C LEU A 34 -10.32 3.28 -0.25
N LEU A 35 -9.00 3.23 -0.18
CA LEU A 35 -8.28 2.97 1.08
C LEU A 35 -8.64 3.96 2.19
N MET A 36 -8.77 5.25 1.89
CA MET A 36 -9.15 6.27 2.88
C MET A 36 -10.60 6.14 3.37
N LYS A 37 -11.47 5.51 2.58
CA LYS A 37 -12.88 5.30 2.94
C LYS A 37 -13.09 4.04 3.78
N GLU A 38 -12.09 3.18 3.85
CA GLU A 38 -12.18 1.93 4.58
C GLU A 38 -12.10 2.16 6.09
N LYS A 39 -12.97 1.47 6.84
CA LYS A 39 -13.03 1.60 8.31
C LYS A 39 -11.74 1.15 9.00
N PHE A 40 -10.94 0.32 8.34
CA PHE A 40 -9.67 -0.17 8.86
C PHE A 40 -8.48 0.76 8.57
N TYR A 41 -8.66 1.85 7.80
CA TYR A 41 -7.58 2.78 7.50
C TYR A 41 -6.86 3.34 8.74
N PRO A 42 -7.57 3.71 9.83
CA PRO A 42 -6.91 4.15 11.07
C PRO A 42 -6.19 3.02 11.83
N LEU A 43 -6.52 1.76 11.54
CA LEU A 43 -5.94 0.58 12.20
C LEU A 43 -4.67 0.08 11.50
N ILE A 44 -4.39 0.56 10.29
CA ILE A 44 -3.21 0.15 9.52
C ILE A 44 -2.16 1.25 9.49
N THR A 45 -0.89 0.87 9.52
CA THR A 45 0.21 1.81 9.34
C THR A 45 0.75 1.71 7.93
N VAL A 46 0.52 2.76 7.14
CA VAL A 46 1.05 2.88 5.79
C VAL A 46 2.44 3.53 5.83
N ARG A 47 3.43 2.87 5.24
CA ARG A 47 4.81 3.37 5.09
C ARG A 47 5.33 3.11 3.68
N ASN A 48 6.25 3.96 3.22
CA ASN A 48 6.90 3.76 1.93
C ASN A 48 7.93 2.61 2.02
N GLY A 49 8.34 2.08 0.86
CA GLY A 49 9.31 0.97 0.80
C GLY A 49 10.65 1.29 1.44
N ARG A 50 11.09 2.55 1.41
CA ARG A 50 12.36 2.99 2.02
C ARG A 50 12.29 2.95 3.55
N THR A 51 11.19 3.36 4.15
CA THR A 51 10.95 3.26 5.59
C THR A 51 10.83 1.80 6.01
N PHE A 52 10.21 0.95 5.19
CA PHE A 52 10.15 -0.48 5.45
C PHE A 52 11.56 -1.10 5.49
N ASP A 53 12.42 -0.77 4.52
CA ASP A 53 13.82 -1.23 4.49
C ASP A 53 14.61 -0.72 5.71
N MET A 54 14.41 0.55 6.11
CA MET A 54 15.04 1.11 7.30
C MET A 54 14.56 0.42 8.58
N LEU A 55 13.27 0.11 8.71
CA LEU A 55 12.74 -0.66 9.83
C LEU A 55 13.34 -2.07 9.90
N GLY A 56 13.52 -2.72 8.74
CA GLY A 56 14.22 -3.99 8.66
C GLY A 56 15.66 -3.91 9.15
N LYS A 57 16.37 -2.83 8.81
CA LYS A 57 17.74 -2.57 9.28
C LYS A 57 17.84 -2.19 10.76
N MET A 58 16.80 -1.62 11.35
CA MET A 58 16.76 -1.28 12.78
C MET A 58 16.36 -2.47 13.67
N LEU A 59 15.64 -3.44 13.12
CA LEU A 59 15.15 -4.62 13.83
C LEU A 59 16.01 -5.87 13.61
N GLY A 60 16.93 -5.85 12.63
CA GLY A 60 17.94 -6.88 12.38
C GLY A 60 19.26 -6.54 13.06
#